data_AF-A0A2V7R8P0-F1
#
_entry.id   AF-A0A2V7R8P0-F1
#
_cell.length_a   1.000
_cell.length_b   1.000
_cell.length_c   1.000
_cell.angle_alpha   90.00
_cell.angle_beta   90.00
_cell.angle_gamma   90.00
#
_symmetry.space_group_name_H-M   'P 1'
#
loop_
_entity.id
_entity.type
_entity.pdbx_description
1 polymer ?
#
loop_
_entity_poly.entity_id
_entity_poly.type
_entity_poly.pdbx_seq_one_letter_code
_entity_poly.pdbx_strand_id
1 'polypeptide(L)'
;MVRKLYNFDDWIDYFRYWQDSIGLPQGDLRKYGFEAKFGEPEVSHIEFGHYKGQRKWPTVMHIPDQRIRDALLNLIVYQGDTEFASVEQQRNLLQHAPSDYDLLSLQRVMTEEMRHGWQMSYLLCTHFGDEGKREAAKLLERRADEGERLLGSFNEIVDNWLDFFTYTQFIDRDGKFQLKMLSVSAFDPLSRSMGPMLKEESYHLGTGNNGLLRIVKAGKMPPEVIQRFFYKWIPTAFDLFGTDNSSSAHWAYVWGLKGRYDERESPTNGAEPDKSKLNELARNLYRQEIVKLVERLNMFIPERERQLKVPDLKFNRRIGMYAHQHFTVDGQALDAAKYPAYLESVLPRPEDIARVHDIEREPNWIEPKKADSLQQ
;
A
#
# COMPACT_ATOMS: atom_id res chain seq x y z
N MET A 1 4.49 -27.57 0.38
CA MET A 1 5.97 -27.64 0.37
C MET A 1 6.43 -26.54 -0.55
N VAL A 2 7.26 -25.60 -0.07
CA VAL A 2 7.63 -24.40 -0.84
C VAL A 2 8.43 -24.79 -2.08
N ARG A 3 8.12 -24.21 -3.25
CA ARG A 3 8.83 -24.45 -4.51
C ARG A 3 10.31 -24.09 -4.34
N LYS A 4 11.20 -25.05 -4.62
CA LYS A 4 12.64 -24.83 -4.54
C LYS A 4 13.14 -24.05 -5.75
N LEU A 5 13.87 -22.97 -5.51
CA LEU A 5 14.50 -22.13 -6.53
C LEU A 5 16.03 -22.23 -6.43
N TYR A 6 16.72 -22.41 -7.56
CA TYR A 6 18.17 -22.46 -7.63
C TYR A 6 18.77 -21.08 -7.94
N ASN A 7 18.11 -20.30 -8.80
CA ASN A 7 18.53 -18.96 -9.20
C ASN A 7 17.30 -18.04 -9.42
N PHE A 8 17.54 -16.82 -9.92
CA PHE A 8 16.46 -15.87 -10.20
C PHE A 8 15.66 -16.24 -11.46
N ASP A 9 16.24 -16.93 -12.44
CA ASP A 9 15.50 -17.39 -13.63
C ASP A 9 14.40 -18.40 -13.26
N ASP A 10 14.67 -19.29 -12.30
CA ASP A 10 13.64 -20.19 -11.76
C ASP A 10 12.50 -19.40 -11.10
N TRP A 11 12.82 -18.28 -10.44
CA TRP A 11 11.82 -17.39 -9.86
C TRP A 11 10.99 -16.71 -10.96
N ILE A 12 11.62 -16.29 -12.07
CA ILE A 12 10.92 -15.68 -13.22
C ILE A 12 9.91 -16.68 -13.83
N ASP A 13 10.30 -17.94 -13.98
CA ASP A 13 9.38 -18.98 -14.44
C ASP A 13 8.25 -19.24 -13.46
N TYR A 14 8.52 -19.14 -12.14
CA TYR A 14 7.47 -19.25 -11.15
C TYR A 14 6.53 -18.03 -11.15
N PHE A 15 7.05 -16.81 -11.31
CA PHE A 15 6.28 -15.59 -11.45
C PHE A 15 5.32 -15.68 -12.65
N ARG A 16 5.81 -16.18 -13.79
CA ARG A 16 4.98 -16.43 -14.97
C ARG A 16 3.85 -17.41 -14.69
N TYR A 17 4.14 -18.51 -13.99
CA TYR A 17 3.11 -19.45 -13.55
C TYR A 17 2.12 -18.78 -12.58
N TRP A 18 2.59 -17.95 -11.65
CA TRP A 18 1.73 -17.25 -10.71
C TRP A 18 0.73 -16.35 -11.43
N GLN A 19 1.16 -15.56 -12.43
CA GLN A 19 0.28 -14.74 -13.28
C GLN A 19 -0.83 -15.58 -13.92
N ASP A 20 -0.47 -16.76 -14.43
CA ASP A 20 -1.42 -17.69 -15.06
C ASP A 20 -2.39 -18.28 -14.01
N SER A 21 -1.87 -18.61 -12.82
CA SER A 21 -2.63 -19.24 -11.72
C SER A 21 -3.63 -18.32 -11.03
N ILE A 22 -3.45 -17.00 -11.12
CA ILE A 22 -4.43 -16.01 -10.63
C ILE A 22 -5.39 -15.57 -11.74
N GLY A 23 -5.25 -16.09 -12.96
CA GLY A 23 -6.14 -15.81 -14.08
C GLY A 23 -5.93 -14.45 -14.75
N LEU A 24 -4.70 -13.88 -14.71
CA LEU A 24 -4.44 -12.65 -15.47
C LEU A 24 -4.58 -12.90 -16.98
N PRO A 25 -5.18 -11.97 -17.72
CA PRO A 25 -5.35 -12.12 -19.16
C PRO A 25 -4.00 -12.13 -19.88
N GLN A 26 -3.87 -13.07 -20.82
CA GLN A 26 -2.73 -13.16 -21.71
C GLN A 26 -2.84 -12.02 -22.74
N GLY A 27 -1.84 -11.14 -22.81
CA GLY A 27 -1.91 -9.92 -23.59
C GLY A 27 -0.83 -8.93 -23.21
N ASP A 28 -1.16 -7.65 -23.16
CA ASP A 28 -0.18 -6.59 -22.91
C ASP A 28 0.45 -6.68 -21.51
N LEU A 29 -0.31 -7.13 -20.51
CA LEU A 29 0.21 -7.45 -19.17
C LEU A 29 1.34 -8.51 -19.20
N ARG A 30 1.25 -9.49 -20.10
CA ARG A 30 2.25 -10.57 -20.25
C ARG A 30 3.46 -10.15 -21.08
N LYS A 31 3.27 -9.20 -22.01
CA LYS A 31 4.35 -8.69 -22.88
C LYS A 31 5.26 -7.69 -22.16
N TYR A 32 4.83 -7.17 -21.00
CA TYR A 32 5.63 -6.22 -20.25
C TYR A 32 6.98 -6.83 -19.83
N GLY A 33 8.06 -6.10 -20.13
CA GLY A 33 9.41 -6.47 -19.71
C GLY A 33 9.64 -6.01 -18.27
N PHE A 34 9.65 -6.95 -17.33
CA PHE A 34 9.95 -6.67 -15.93
C PHE A 34 11.46 -6.54 -15.71
N GLU A 35 11.86 -5.50 -14.97
CA GLU A 35 13.25 -5.24 -14.61
C GLU A 35 13.38 -4.69 -13.20
N ALA A 36 14.52 -4.97 -12.57
CA ALA A 36 14.92 -4.30 -11.34
C ALA A 36 15.49 -2.92 -11.69
N LYS A 37 14.95 -1.87 -11.08
CA LYS A 37 15.33 -0.47 -11.29
C LYS A 37 15.99 0.08 -10.03
N PHE A 38 17.13 0.73 -10.21
CA PHE A 38 17.86 1.40 -9.12
C PHE A 38 18.08 2.86 -9.51
N GLY A 39 17.68 3.78 -8.63
CA GLY A 39 18.00 5.19 -8.76
C GLY A 39 19.45 5.49 -8.40
N GLU A 40 19.86 6.74 -8.66
CA GLU A 40 21.12 7.26 -8.15
C GLU A 40 21.06 7.39 -6.63
N PRO A 41 22.15 7.07 -5.90
CA PRO A 41 22.20 7.30 -4.46
C PRO A 41 22.08 8.81 -4.18
N GLU A 42 21.10 9.22 -3.38
CA GLU A 42 20.99 10.62 -2.96
C GLU A 42 22.16 11.04 -2.05
N VAL A 43 22.60 10.12 -1.17
CA VAL A 43 23.77 10.28 -0.31
C VAL A 43 24.52 8.96 -0.17
N SER A 44 25.83 9.04 0.04
CA SER A 44 26.72 7.87 0.17
C SER A 44 26.87 7.33 1.60
N HIS A 45 26.31 8.03 2.59
CA HIS A 45 26.43 7.70 4.01
C HIS A 45 25.07 7.40 4.64
N ILE A 46 25.08 6.71 5.77
CA ILE A 46 23.91 6.38 6.58
C ILE A 46 23.45 7.66 7.29
N GLU A 47 22.16 7.99 7.16
CA GLU A 47 21.61 9.30 7.53
C GLU A 47 21.13 9.39 8.98
N PHE A 48 20.78 8.25 9.58
CA PHE A 48 20.16 8.16 10.91
C PHE A 48 20.58 6.90 11.66
N GLY A 49 20.19 6.82 12.94
CA GLY A 49 20.47 5.66 13.80
C GLY A 49 21.92 5.59 14.29
N HIS A 50 22.27 4.45 14.88
CA HIS A 50 23.57 4.18 15.50
C HIS A 50 24.74 4.27 14.51
N TYR A 51 24.53 3.87 13.26
CA TYR A 51 25.56 3.85 12.22
C TYR A 51 25.62 5.15 11.40
N LYS A 52 24.94 6.22 11.83
CA LYS A 52 24.93 7.51 11.14
C LYS A 52 26.34 8.01 10.82
N GLY A 53 26.52 8.52 9.60
CA GLY A 53 27.79 9.05 9.10
C GLY A 53 28.74 8.00 8.50
N GLN A 54 28.49 6.71 8.72
CA GLN A 54 29.24 5.63 8.05
C GLN A 54 28.77 5.47 6.60
N ARG A 55 29.58 4.81 5.76
CA ARG A 55 29.20 4.49 4.38
C ARG A 55 27.99 3.54 4.38
N LYS A 56 27.04 3.73 3.45
CA LYS A 56 25.95 2.77 3.22
C LYS A 56 26.50 1.38 2.87
N TRP A 57 25.80 0.34 3.27
CA TRP A 57 26.17 -1.05 3.06
C TRP A 57 25.83 -1.51 1.64
N PRO A 58 26.83 -1.81 0.78
CA PRO A 58 26.57 -2.22 -0.60
C PRO A 58 26.13 -3.69 -0.72
N THR A 59 26.43 -4.53 0.28
CA THR A 59 26.02 -5.94 0.33
C THR A 59 25.70 -6.35 1.76
N VAL A 60 24.94 -7.44 1.92
CA VAL A 60 24.60 -7.95 3.27
C VAL A 60 25.83 -8.32 4.09
N MET A 61 26.99 -8.59 3.47
CA MET A 61 28.24 -8.90 4.17
C MET A 61 28.78 -7.71 4.98
N HIS A 62 28.44 -6.49 4.59
CA HIS A 62 28.83 -5.26 5.29
C HIS A 62 27.94 -4.96 6.50
N ILE A 63 26.84 -5.69 6.67
CA ILE A 63 25.93 -5.54 7.80
C ILE A 63 26.59 -6.17 9.04
N PRO A 64 26.76 -5.43 10.14
CA PRO A 64 27.64 -5.83 11.25
C PRO A 64 27.06 -6.91 12.17
N ASP A 65 25.75 -7.14 12.17
CA ASP A 65 25.07 -8.08 13.06
C ASP A 65 23.99 -8.88 12.32
N GLN A 66 23.85 -10.17 12.63
CA GLN A 66 22.86 -11.04 12.00
C GLN A 66 21.43 -10.54 12.19
N ARG A 67 21.09 -9.99 13.37
CA ARG A 67 19.74 -9.48 13.66
C ARG A 67 19.33 -8.33 12.73
N ILE A 68 20.30 -7.53 12.27
CA ILE A 68 20.07 -6.46 11.30
C ILE A 68 19.80 -7.05 9.91
N ARG A 69 20.52 -8.11 9.53
CA ARG A 69 20.26 -8.84 8.27
C ARG A 69 18.86 -9.46 8.28
N ASP A 70 18.47 -10.10 9.38
CA ASP A 70 17.16 -10.73 9.53
C ASP A 70 16.03 -9.68 9.51
N ALA A 71 16.22 -8.54 10.16
CA ALA A 71 15.26 -7.44 10.13
C ALA A 71 15.13 -6.82 8.73
N LEU A 72 16.24 -6.65 8.02
CA LEU A 72 16.25 -6.18 6.64
C LEU A 72 15.54 -7.17 5.70
N LEU A 73 15.81 -8.47 5.84
CA LEU A 73 15.13 -9.53 5.08
C LEU A 73 13.62 -9.42 5.30
N ASN A 74 13.17 -9.35 6.55
CA ASN A 74 11.75 -9.22 6.88
C ASN A 74 11.12 -7.96 6.27
N LEU A 75 11.78 -6.80 6.32
CA LEU A 75 11.28 -5.57 5.69
C LEU A 75 11.05 -5.75 4.18
N ILE A 76 11.98 -6.40 3.48
CA ILE A 76 11.88 -6.67 2.04
C ILE A 76 10.75 -7.67 1.75
N VAL A 77 10.61 -8.71 2.58
CA VAL A 77 9.54 -9.71 2.43
C VAL A 77 8.17 -9.09 2.61
N TYR A 78 7.97 -8.29 3.66
CA TYR A 78 6.68 -7.63 3.90
C TYR A 78 6.33 -6.63 2.81
N GLN A 79 7.29 -5.82 2.33
CA GLN A 79 7.07 -4.94 1.18
C GLN A 79 6.76 -5.75 -0.09
N GLY A 80 7.49 -6.83 -0.38
CA GLY A 80 7.25 -7.62 -1.59
C GLY A 80 5.91 -8.35 -1.58
N ASP A 81 5.37 -8.68 -0.40
CA ASP A 81 4.12 -9.42 -0.27
C ASP A 81 2.90 -8.58 -0.63
N THR A 82 2.94 -7.28 -0.34
CA THR A 82 1.86 -6.34 -0.66
C THR A 82 1.64 -6.20 -2.16
N GLU A 83 2.72 -6.26 -2.93
CA GLU A 83 2.67 -5.94 -4.36
C GLU A 83 1.99 -7.06 -5.18
N PHE A 84 2.17 -8.33 -4.76
CA PHE A 84 1.44 -9.45 -5.38
C PHE A 84 0.00 -9.53 -4.90
N ALA A 85 -0.24 -9.15 -3.64
CA ALA A 85 -1.59 -9.14 -3.07
C ALA A 85 -2.50 -8.11 -3.74
N SER A 86 -2.00 -6.90 -4.00
CA SER A 86 -2.77 -5.84 -4.67
C SER A 86 -3.25 -6.29 -6.06
N VAL A 87 -2.39 -6.96 -6.82
CA VAL A 87 -2.71 -7.55 -8.13
C VAL A 87 -3.80 -8.62 -8.01
N GLU A 88 -3.70 -9.49 -7.01
CA GLU A 88 -4.71 -10.52 -6.75
C GLU A 88 -6.06 -9.91 -6.38
N GLN A 89 -6.10 -8.93 -5.49
CA GLN A 89 -7.32 -8.29 -5.03
C GLN A 89 -8.07 -7.60 -6.18
N GLN A 90 -7.34 -7.02 -7.14
CA GLN A 90 -7.90 -6.15 -8.18
C GLN A 90 -8.24 -6.87 -9.49
N ARG A 91 -7.84 -8.13 -9.66
CA ARG A 91 -7.90 -8.86 -10.94
C ARG A 91 -9.30 -8.92 -11.61
N ASN A 92 -10.37 -8.98 -10.83
CA ASN A 92 -11.73 -9.13 -11.37
C ASN A 92 -12.22 -7.85 -12.07
N LEU A 93 -11.69 -6.68 -11.68
CA LEU A 93 -12.04 -5.39 -12.24
C LEU A 93 -11.70 -5.28 -13.75
N LEU A 94 -10.76 -6.10 -14.24
CA LEU A 94 -10.40 -6.20 -15.66
C LEU A 94 -11.60 -6.58 -16.55
N GLN A 95 -12.64 -7.20 -15.99
CA GLN A 95 -13.79 -7.69 -16.75
C GLN A 95 -14.89 -6.67 -16.94
N HIS A 96 -14.89 -5.57 -16.17
CA HIS A 96 -15.99 -4.61 -16.12
C HIS A 96 -15.51 -3.18 -15.92
N ALA A 97 -14.43 -2.79 -16.62
CA ALA A 97 -13.93 -1.42 -16.60
C ALA A 97 -14.97 -0.40 -17.10
N PRO A 98 -15.11 0.77 -16.46
CA PRO A 98 -16.07 1.79 -16.88
C PRO A 98 -15.68 2.50 -18.17
N SER A 99 -14.42 2.43 -18.58
CA SER A 99 -13.91 2.95 -19.85
C SER A 99 -12.56 2.31 -20.21
N ASP A 100 -12.14 2.46 -21.46
CA ASP A 100 -10.79 2.04 -21.90
C ASP A 100 -9.68 2.78 -21.13
N TYR A 101 -9.90 4.05 -20.75
CA TYR A 101 -8.96 4.79 -19.93
C TYR A 101 -8.77 4.13 -18.55
N ASP A 102 -9.88 3.71 -17.94
CA ASP A 102 -9.86 3.08 -16.61
C ASP A 102 -9.26 1.66 -16.67
N LEU A 103 -9.56 0.91 -17.74
CA LEU A 103 -8.93 -0.38 -18.00
C LEU A 103 -7.41 -0.25 -18.14
N LEU A 104 -6.94 0.68 -18.96
CA LEU A 104 -5.50 0.92 -19.14
C LEU A 104 -4.84 1.42 -17.85
N SER A 105 -5.56 2.23 -17.07
CA SER A 105 -5.06 2.71 -15.77
C SER A 105 -4.88 1.56 -14.79
N LEU A 106 -5.86 0.67 -14.68
CA LEU A 106 -5.77 -0.54 -13.85
C LEU A 106 -4.65 -1.46 -14.31
N GLN A 107 -4.54 -1.72 -15.62
CA GLN A 107 -3.48 -2.55 -16.17
C GLN A 107 -2.08 -1.99 -15.87
N ARG A 108 -1.93 -0.66 -15.95
CA ARG A 108 -0.68 0.00 -15.57
C ARG A 108 -0.36 -0.18 -14.09
N VAL A 109 -1.33 0.08 -13.20
CA VAL A 109 -1.16 -0.16 -11.74
C VAL A 109 -0.72 -1.60 -11.50
N MET A 110 -1.48 -2.59 -12.00
CA MET A 110 -1.13 -4.01 -11.82
C MET A 110 0.27 -4.36 -12.36
N THR A 111 0.70 -3.73 -13.46
CA THR A 111 2.03 -3.95 -14.03
C THR A 111 3.13 -3.35 -13.17
N GLU A 112 2.93 -2.13 -12.68
CA GLU A 112 3.86 -1.43 -11.78
C GLU A 112 3.96 -2.19 -10.43
N GLU A 113 2.84 -2.65 -9.87
CA GLU A 113 2.80 -3.52 -8.68
C GLU A 113 3.57 -4.84 -8.88
N MET A 114 3.33 -5.55 -9.99
CA MET A 114 4.12 -6.74 -10.32
C MET A 114 5.62 -6.43 -10.46
N ARG A 115 5.98 -5.25 -10.98
CA ARG A 115 7.37 -4.79 -11.07
C ARG A 115 7.96 -4.46 -9.69
N HIS A 116 7.17 -3.96 -8.74
CA HIS A 116 7.58 -3.77 -7.35
C HIS A 116 7.86 -5.13 -6.68
N GLY A 117 6.96 -6.11 -6.87
CA GLY A 117 7.17 -7.48 -6.39
C GLY A 117 8.40 -8.15 -7.01
N TRP A 118 8.64 -7.92 -8.30
CA TRP A 118 9.87 -8.31 -9.00
C TRP A 118 11.11 -7.67 -8.38
N GLN A 119 11.07 -6.37 -8.09
CA GLN A 119 12.16 -5.63 -7.46
C GLN A 119 12.54 -6.21 -6.08
N MET A 120 11.54 -6.49 -5.23
CA MET A 120 11.78 -7.08 -3.91
C MET A 120 12.32 -8.51 -4.05
N SER A 121 11.76 -9.30 -4.95
CA SER A 121 12.22 -10.67 -5.23
C SER A 121 13.64 -10.72 -5.79
N TYR A 122 14.02 -9.75 -6.61
CA TYR A 122 15.39 -9.58 -7.09
C TYR A 122 16.35 -9.30 -5.92
N LEU A 123 16.00 -8.40 -5.00
CA LEU A 123 16.82 -8.11 -3.82
C LEU A 123 17.00 -9.36 -2.95
N LEU A 124 15.92 -10.11 -2.71
CA LEU A 124 15.95 -11.35 -1.95
C LEU A 124 16.89 -12.38 -2.60
N CYS A 125 16.66 -12.71 -3.87
CA CYS A 125 17.43 -13.73 -4.59
C CYS A 125 18.90 -13.34 -4.75
N THR A 126 19.20 -12.06 -4.96
CA THR A 126 20.57 -11.57 -5.23
C THR A 126 21.40 -11.44 -3.97
N HIS A 127 20.79 -11.02 -2.85
CA HIS A 127 21.56 -10.61 -1.66
C HIS A 127 21.45 -11.57 -0.48
N PHE A 128 20.43 -12.44 -0.41
CA PHE A 128 20.16 -13.27 0.77
C PHE A 128 20.31 -14.78 0.54
N GLY A 129 20.93 -15.20 -0.57
CA GLY A 129 21.26 -16.59 -0.85
C GLY A 129 20.05 -17.53 -0.85
N ASP A 130 20.19 -18.71 -0.25
CA ASP A 130 19.14 -19.74 -0.22
C ASP A 130 17.91 -19.33 0.59
N GLU A 131 18.09 -18.53 1.63
CA GLU A 131 16.99 -18.00 2.42
C GLU A 131 16.18 -16.98 1.61
N GLY A 132 16.87 -16.03 0.95
CA GLY A 132 16.22 -15.06 0.07
C GLY A 132 15.40 -15.70 -1.04
N LYS A 133 15.96 -16.71 -1.71
CA LYS A 133 15.23 -17.49 -2.74
C LYS A 133 13.98 -18.17 -2.17
N ARG A 134 14.06 -18.73 -0.97
CA ARG A 134 12.89 -19.35 -0.32
C ARG A 134 11.81 -18.32 0.00
N GLU A 135 12.18 -17.16 0.53
CA GLU A 135 11.21 -16.10 0.82
C GLU A 135 10.59 -15.54 -0.46
N ALA A 136 11.38 -15.36 -1.53
CA ALA A 136 10.88 -14.93 -2.84
C ALA A 136 9.88 -15.93 -3.45
N ALA A 137 10.08 -17.23 -3.25
CA ALA A 137 9.10 -18.25 -3.66
C ALA A 137 7.79 -18.09 -2.89
N LYS A 138 7.85 -17.89 -1.56
CA LYS A 138 6.66 -17.73 -0.72
C LYS A 138 5.83 -16.51 -1.06
N LEU A 139 6.43 -15.44 -1.61
CA LEU A 139 5.70 -14.26 -2.09
C LEU A 139 4.66 -14.61 -3.18
N LEU A 140 4.94 -15.63 -4.00
CA LEU A 140 4.07 -16.13 -5.07
C LEU A 140 3.18 -17.30 -4.63
N GLU A 141 3.46 -17.92 -3.47
CA GLU A 141 2.66 -19.00 -2.91
C GLU A 141 1.46 -18.48 -2.14
N ARG A 142 1.65 -17.43 -1.33
CA ARG A 142 0.58 -16.85 -0.54
C ARG A 142 -0.48 -16.24 -1.44
N ARG A 143 -1.75 -16.42 -1.06
CA ARG A 143 -2.91 -15.94 -1.81
C ARG A 143 -3.80 -15.02 -0.98
N ALA A 144 -4.16 -13.88 -1.55
CA ALA A 144 -5.08 -12.92 -0.90
C ALA A 144 -6.49 -13.50 -0.68
N ASP A 145 -6.99 -14.28 -1.63
CA ASP A 145 -8.33 -14.90 -1.56
C ASP A 145 -8.40 -16.09 -0.59
N GLU A 146 -7.26 -16.65 -0.20
CA GLU A 146 -7.17 -17.66 0.86
C GLU A 146 -6.82 -17.04 2.24
N GLY A 147 -6.66 -15.72 2.31
CA GLY A 147 -6.34 -15.02 3.55
C GLY A 147 -4.89 -15.21 4.02
N GLU A 148 -3.99 -15.59 3.13
CA GLU A 148 -2.63 -15.99 3.48
C GLU A 148 -1.62 -14.83 3.42
N ARG A 149 -1.99 -13.65 2.91
CA ARG A 149 -1.10 -12.49 2.85
C ARG A 149 -0.71 -12.02 4.25
N LEU A 150 0.53 -11.54 4.39
CA LEU A 150 1.16 -11.24 5.68
C LEU A 150 0.48 -10.08 6.42
N LEU A 151 -0.13 -9.16 5.68
CA LEU A 151 -0.83 -8.00 6.21
C LEU A 151 -2.32 -8.15 5.93
N GLY A 152 -3.15 -8.12 6.99
CA GLY A 152 -4.59 -8.36 6.89
C GLY A 152 -5.31 -7.46 5.88
N SER A 153 -4.86 -6.22 5.71
CA SER A 153 -5.37 -5.26 4.72
C SER A 153 -5.30 -5.77 3.28
N PHE A 154 -4.33 -6.61 2.98
CA PHE A 154 -4.09 -7.21 1.67
C PHE A 154 -4.81 -8.56 1.47
N ASN A 155 -5.62 -8.97 2.45
CA ASN A 155 -6.59 -10.06 2.34
C ASN A 155 -8.04 -9.52 2.27
N GLU A 156 -8.23 -8.19 2.35
CA GLU A 156 -9.56 -7.58 2.20
C GLU A 156 -10.02 -7.66 0.74
N ILE A 157 -11.32 -7.74 0.51
CA ILE A 157 -11.86 -7.85 -0.84
C ILE A 157 -11.83 -6.48 -1.52
N VAL A 158 -11.37 -6.42 -2.78
CA VAL A 158 -11.60 -5.30 -3.70
C VAL A 158 -12.58 -5.77 -4.78
N ASP A 159 -13.83 -5.29 -4.72
CA ASP A 159 -14.94 -5.88 -5.48
C ASP A 159 -15.39 -5.03 -6.69
N ASN A 160 -15.35 -3.71 -6.57
CA ASN A 160 -15.90 -2.78 -7.57
C ASN A 160 -14.97 -1.56 -7.76
N TRP A 161 -15.28 -0.69 -8.72
CA TRP A 161 -14.39 0.43 -9.06
C TRP A 161 -14.36 1.52 -7.99
N LEU A 162 -15.46 1.73 -7.25
CA LEU A 162 -15.42 2.59 -6.06
C LEU A 162 -14.44 2.03 -5.00
N ASP A 163 -14.44 0.71 -4.80
CA ASP A 163 -13.50 0.00 -3.93
C ASP A 163 -12.06 0.23 -4.37
N PHE A 164 -11.77 0.04 -5.66
CA PHE A 164 -10.43 0.25 -6.25
C PHE A 164 -9.92 1.68 -6.14
N PHE A 165 -10.74 2.68 -6.48
CA PHE A 165 -10.31 4.07 -6.35
C PHE A 165 -10.11 4.49 -4.89
N THR A 166 -10.90 3.92 -3.98
CA THR A 166 -10.72 4.13 -2.54
C THR A 166 -9.47 3.43 -2.01
N TYR A 167 -9.20 2.21 -2.48
CA TYR A 167 -8.00 1.43 -2.19
C TYR A 167 -6.74 2.19 -2.62
N THR A 168 -6.62 2.53 -3.90
CA THR A 168 -5.45 3.26 -4.44
C THR A 168 -5.29 4.67 -3.85
N GLN A 169 -6.37 5.28 -3.34
CA GLN A 169 -6.28 6.55 -2.63
C GLN A 169 -5.69 6.43 -1.22
N PHE A 170 -5.94 5.33 -0.51
CA PHE A 170 -5.66 5.19 0.92
C PHE A 170 -4.66 4.06 1.25
N ILE A 171 -4.78 2.89 0.65
CA ILE A 171 -3.89 1.74 0.86
C ILE A 171 -2.56 1.93 0.14
N ASP A 172 -2.54 2.19 -1.17
CA ASP A 172 -1.29 2.49 -1.91
C ASP A 172 -0.59 3.74 -1.33
N ARG A 173 -1.37 4.65 -0.75
CA ARG A 173 -0.80 5.81 -0.07
C ARG A 173 0.00 5.42 1.18
N ASP A 174 -0.29 4.32 1.86
CA ASP A 174 0.64 3.74 2.83
C ASP A 174 1.94 3.31 2.15
N GLY A 175 1.86 2.64 0.99
CA GLY A 175 3.02 2.27 0.15
C GLY A 175 3.99 3.44 -0.07
N LYS A 176 3.49 4.62 -0.49
CA LYS A 176 4.29 5.86 -0.56
C LYS A 176 5.05 6.15 0.74
N PHE A 177 4.39 6.04 1.90
CA PHE A 177 5.02 6.29 3.19
C PHE A 177 6.08 5.24 3.52
N GLN A 178 5.78 3.97 3.30
CA GLN A 178 6.73 2.87 3.53
C GLN A 178 7.97 3.02 2.65
N LEU A 179 7.78 3.22 1.34
CA LEU A 179 8.86 3.40 0.37
C LEU A 179 9.72 4.64 0.70
N LYS A 180 9.11 5.76 1.09
CA LYS A 180 9.85 6.96 1.52
C LYS A 180 10.68 6.68 2.77
N MET A 181 10.14 5.99 3.77
CA MET A 181 10.87 5.61 4.99
C MET A 181 12.01 4.61 4.72
N LEU A 182 11.87 3.75 3.72
CA LEU A 182 12.91 2.82 3.27
C LEU A 182 13.94 3.51 2.34
N SER A 183 13.61 4.64 1.72
CA SER A 183 14.51 5.34 0.79
C SER A 183 15.79 5.86 1.44
N VAL A 184 15.77 6.03 2.77
CA VAL A 184 16.92 6.45 3.58
C VAL A 184 17.71 5.27 4.17
N SER A 185 17.34 4.02 3.86
CA SER A 185 17.97 2.82 4.43
C SER A 185 19.50 2.81 4.29
N ALA A 186 20.17 2.26 5.30
CA ALA A 186 21.59 1.99 5.35
C ALA A 186 22.00 0.91 4.35
N PHE A 187 21.08 0.02 3.95
CA PHE A 187 21.32 -0.95 2.89
C PHE A 187 21.12 -0.29 1.52
N ASP A 188 22.23 -0.03 0.83
CA ASP A 188 22.27 0.77 -0.40
C ASP A 188 21.37 0.23 -1.52
N PRO A 189 21.36 -1.09 -1.83
CA PRO A 189 20.48 -1.63 -2.87
C PRO A 189 19.00 -1.38 -2.60
N LEU A 190 18.54 -1.53 -1.35
CA LEU A 190 17.14 -1.27 -0.99
C LEU A 190 16.83 0.22 -1.13
N SER A 191 17.64 1.09 -0.53
CA SER A 191 17.48 2.55 -0.59
C SER A 191 17.35 3.05 -2.04
N ARG A 192 18.21 2.56 -2.95
CA ARG A 192 18.21 2.96 -4.36
C ARG A 192 17.01 2.42 -5.15
N SER A 193 16.42 1.30 -4.74
CA SER A 193 15.22 0.76 -5.40
C SER A 193 13.95 1.56 -5.10
N MET A 194 13.93 2.33 -4.01
CA MET A 194 12.75 3.11 -3.60
C MET A 194 12.45 4.29 -4.53
N GLY A 195 13.47 4.97 -5.07
CA GLY A 195 13.27 6.14 -5.91
C GLY A 195 12.44 5.87 -7.17
N PRO A 196 12.79 4.84 -7.97
CA PRO A 196 11.96 4.39 -9.09
C PRO A 196 10.54 3.98 -8.67
N MET A 197 10.38 3.17 -7.60
CA MET A 197 9.06 2.76 -7.10
C MET A 197 8.21 3.96 -6.67
N LEU A 198 8.78 4.94 -5.97
CA LEU A 198 8.06 6.16 -5.57
C LEU A 198 7.54 6.98 -6.77
N LYS A 199 8.22 6.92 -7.92
CA LYS A 199 7.74 7.57 -9.14
C LYS A 199 6.54 6.82 -9.72
N GLU A 200 6.58 5.50 -9.72
CA GLU A 200 5.48 4.63 -10.18
C GLU A 200 4.29 4.76 -9.21
N GLU A 201 4.51 4.70 -7.90
CA GLU A 201 3.51 4.89 -6.85
C GLU A 201 2.72 6.19 -7.01
N SER A 202 3.38 7.27 -7.45
CA SER A 202 2.71 8.56 -7.70
C SER A 202 1.59 8.47 -8.73
N TYR A 203 1.70 7.54 -9.69
CA TYR A 203 0.65 7.23 -10.65
C TYR A 203 -0.54 6.53 -9.98
N HIS A 204 -0.28 5.56 -9.10
CA HIS A 204 -1.33 4.81 -8.38
C HIS A 204 -2.19 5.77 -7.53
N LEU A 205 -1.53 6.64 -6.77
CA LEU A 205 -2.18 7.68 -5.97
C LEU A 205 -2.96 8.67 -6.84
N GLY A 206 -2.44 8.96 -8.03
CA GLY A 206 -3.11 9.77 -9.03
C GLY A 206 -4.39 9.11 -9.55
N THR A 207 -4.35 7.81 -9.82
CA THR A 207 -5.51 7.01 -10.26
C THR A 207 -6.62 7.04 -9.22
N GLY A 208 -6.32 6.75 -7.94
CA GLY A 208 -7.31 6.80 -6.86
C GLY A 208 -7.92 8.19 -6.67
N ASN A 209 -7.07 9.22 -6.55
CA ASN A 209 -7.54 10.59 -6.34
C ASN A 209 -8.40 11.11 -7.52
N ASN A 210 -7.98 10.86 -8.77
CA ASN A 210 -8.73 11.29 -9.93
C ASN A 210 -10.02 10.48 -10.12
N GLY A 211 -10.00 9.17 -9.86
CA GLY A 211 -11.18 8.32 -9.92
C GLY A 211 -12.28 8.77 -8.96
N LEU A 212 -11.92 8.98 -7.68
CA LEU A 212 -12.86 9.51 -6.68
C LEU A 212 -13.39 10.90 -7.06
N LEU A 213 -12.52 11.79 -7.57
CA LEU A 213 -12.94 13.12 -8.03
C LEU A 213 -13.97 13.03 -9.17
N ARG A 214 -13.73 12.14 -10.14
CA ARG A 214 -14.64 11.92 -11.28
C ARG A 214 -15.99 11.33 -10.84
N ILE A 215 -15.99 10.45 -9.84
CA ILE A 215 -17.22 9.91 -9.24
C ILE A 215 -18.02 11.01 -8.55
N VAL A 216 -17.35 11.80 -7.68
CA VAL A 216 -18.01 12.87 -6.93
C VAL A 216 -18.60 13.93 -7.87
N LYS A 217 -17.85 14.33 -8.91
CA LYS A 217 -18.34 15.31 -9.90
C LYS A 217 -19.50 14.83 -10.74
N ALA A 218 -19.51 13.54 -11.12
CA ALA A 218 -20.64 12.96 -11.84
C ALA A 218 -21.92 12.97 -11.00
N GLY A 219 -21.79 12.90 -9.67
CA GLY A 219 -22.90 13.06 -8.72
C GLY A 219 -23.92 11.92 -8.73
N LYS A 220 -23.62 10.82 -9.43
CA LYS A 220 -24.49 9.62 -9.51
C LYS A 220 -24.33 8.71 -8.29
N MET A 221 -23.10 8.56 -7.81
CA MET A 221 -22.82 7.82 -6.58
C MET A 221 -23.16 8.69 -5.35
N PRO A 222 -24.08 8.27 -4.47
CA PRO A 222 -24.39 9.02 -3.26
C PRO A 222 -23.15 9.13 -2.36
N PRO A 223 -22.83 10.32 -1.81
CA PRO A 223 -21.76 10.50 -0.84
C PRO A 223 -21.84 9.55 0.35
N GLU A 224 -23.04 9.16 0.78
CA GLU A 224 -23.25 8.21 1.87
C GLU A 224 -22.70 6.82 1.54
N VAL A 225 -22.79 6.40 0.27
CA VAL A 225 -22.21 5.13 -0.20
C VAL A 225 -20.69 5.26 -0.23
N ILE A 226 -20.14 6.33 -0.81
CA ILE A 226 -18.69 6.61 -0.83
C ILE A 226 -18.10 6.61 0.58
N GLN A 227 -18.79 7.25 1.52
CA GLN A 227 -18.37 7.37 2.93
C GLN A 227 -18.21 6.00 3.60
N ARG A 228 -19.05 5.02 3.29
CA ARG A 228 -18.93 3.66 3.82
C ARG A 228 -17.63 2.99 3.37
N PHE A 229 -17.25 3.17 2.11
CA PHE A 229 -15.98 2.65 1.59
C PHE A 229 -14.77 3.36 2.22
N PHE A 230 -14.88 4.65 2.55
CA PHE A 230 -13.85 5.37 3.31
C PHE A 230 -13.72 4.77 4.73
N TYR A 231 -14.84 4.42 5.37
CA TYR A 231 -14.84 3.75 6.67
C TYR A 231 -14.36 2.30 6.62
N LYS A 232 -14.40 1.63 5.46
CA LYS A 232 -13.73 0.35 5.23
C LYS A 232 -12.20 0.52 5.13
N TRP A 233 -11.73 1.40 4.24
CA TRP A 233 -10.32 1.42 3.85
C TRP A 233 -9.42 2.30 4.71
N ILE A 234 -9.90 3.43 5.23
CA ILE A 234 -9.06 4.32 6.04
C ILE A 234 -8.54 3.64 7.33
N PRO A 235 -9.37 2.99 8.17
CA PRO A 235 -8.85 2.30 9.35
C PRO A 235 -7.97 1.10 8.99
N THR A 236 -8.28 0.42 7.87
CA THR A 236 -7.46 -0.64 7.30
C THR A 236 -6.06 -0.14 6.90
N ALA A 237 -5.96 1.09 6.36
CA ALA A 237 -4.68 1.75 6.08
C ALA A 237 -3.95 2.17 7.38
N PHE A 238 -4.68 2.62 8.41
CA PHE A 238 -4.07 2.98 9.69
C PHE A 238 -3.34 1.80 10.36
N ASP A 239 -3.85 0.58 10.18
CA ASP A 239 -3.24 -0.64 10.71
C ASP A 239 -1.93 -1.01 10.01
N LEU A 240 -1.71 -0.61 8.75
CA LEU A 240 -0.46 -0.87 8.01
C LEU A 240 0.77 -0.22 8.64
N PHE A 241 0.58 0.87 9.40
CA PHE A 241 1.65 1.49 10.17
C PHE A 241 2.10 0.68 11.39
N GLY A 242 1.44 -0.45 11.70
CA GLY A 242 1.85 -1.35 12.77
C GLY A 242 1.41 -0.89 14.17
N THR A 243 1.97 -1.50 15.22
CA THR A 243 1.61 -1.17 16.60
C THR A 243 2.24 0.16 17.03
N ASP A 244 1.56 0.85 17.94
CA ASP A 244 2.15 1.95 18.70
C ASP A 244 3.27 1.41 19.61
N ASN A 245 4.23 2.24 20.04
CA ASN A 245 5.35 1.84 20.91
C ASN A 245 6.09 0.56 20.45
N SER A 246 6.39 0.45 19.16
CA SER A 246 6.95 -0.76 18.55
C SER A 246 8.46 -0.91 18.77
N SER A 247 8.88 -2.02 19.39
CA SER A 247 10.30 -2.40 19.49
C SER A 247 10.92 -2.68 18.11
N SER A 248 10.15 -3.27 17.18
CA SER A 248 10.64 -3.52 15.82
C SER A 248 10.91 -2.22 15.07
N ALA A 249 10.01 -1.23 15.16
CA ALA A 249 10.22 0.09 14.58
C ALA A 249 11.42 0.81 15.23
N HIS A 250 11.54 0.72 16.56
CA HIS A 250 12.68 1.26 17.30
C HIS A 250 14.00 0.72 16.76
N TRP A 251 14.14 -0.61 16.66
CA TRP A 251 15.38 -1.23 16.22
C TRP A 251 15.65 -1.05 14.73
N ALA A 252 14.62 -1.08 13.87
CA ALA A 252 14.77 -0.74 12.46
C ALA A 252 15.32 0.69 12.27
N TYR A 253 14.90 1.63 13.13
CA TYR A 253 15.46 2.98 13.14
C TYR A 253 16.89 3.03 13.67
N VAL A 254 17.16 2.43 14.84
CA VAL A 254 18.49 2.41 15.46
C VAL A 254 19.52 1.75 14.55
N TRP A 255 19.15 0.69 13.83
CA TRP A 255 20.04 0.00 12.90
C TRP A 255 20.17 0.68 11.54
N GLY A 256 19.48 1.80 11.30
CA GLY A 256 19.56 2.52 10.04
C GLY A 256 18.75 1.90 8.90
N LEU A 257 17.85 0.94 9.16
CA LEU A 257 17.13 0.21 8.11
C LEU A 257 15.92 0.96 7.57
N LYS A 258 15.18 1.66 8.43
CA LYS A 258 13.96 2.39 8.10
C LYS A 258 13.88 3.68 8.91
N GLY A 259 13.91 4.82 8.23
CA GLY A 259 13.91 6.15 8.86
C GLY A 259 12.50 6.68 9.08
N ARG A 260 12.40 7.94 9.51
CA ARG A 260 11.10 8.65 9.52
C ARG A 260 10.69 9.02 8.11
N TYR A 261 9.38 9.26 7.92
CA TYR A 261 8.86 9.74 6.63
C TYR A 261 9.50 11.07 6.21
N ASP A 262 9.74 11.95 7.19
CA ASP A 262 10.28 13.30 7.05
C ASP A 262 11.76 13.40 7.45
N GLU A 263 12.53 12.30 7.40
CA GLU A 263 13.90 12.23 7.94
C GLU A 263 14.83 13.33 7.41
N ARG A 264 14.67 13.71 6.13
CA ARG A 264 15.45 14.76 5.46
C ARG A 264 14.82 16.16 5.54
N GLU A 265 13.54 16.25 5.90
CA GLU A 265 12.71 17.45 5.78
C GLU A 265 12.52 18.17 7.12
N SER A 266 12.45 17.42 8.21
CA SER A 266 12.37 17.97 9.55
C SER A 266 13.78 18.09 10.15
N PRO A 267 14.38 19.31 10.17
CA PRO A 267 15.53 19.52 11.02
C PRO A 267 15.07 19.24 12.44
N THR A 268 15.66 18.24 13.07
CA THR A 268 15.35 17.88 14.45
C THR A 268 15.65 19.02 15.44
N ASN A 269 16.17 20.17 14.99
CA ASN A 269 16.78 21.21 15.82
C ASN A 269 17.77 20.60 16.84
N GLY A 270 18.41 19.47 16.47
CA GLY A 270 19.29 18.70 17.34
C GLY A 270 18.59 17.71 18.30
N ALA A 271 17.26 17.64 18.34
CA ALA A 271 16.52 16.72 19.20
C ALA A 271 16.43 15.31 18.58
N GLU A 272 16.93 14.30 19.29
CA GLU A 272 16.73 12.91 18.88
C GLU A 272 15.24 12.57 18.76
N PRO A 273 14.80 11.91 17.66
CA PRO A 273 13.40 11.53 17.54
C PRO A 273 13.01 10.54 18.62
N ASP A 274 11.76 10.64 19.08
CA ASP A 274 11.16 9.68 20.00
C ASP A 274 10.93 8.36 19.27
N LYS A 275 11.87 7.43 19.46
CA LYS A 275 11.89 6.12 18.78
C LYS A 275 10.71 5.23 19.20
N SER A 276 10.01 5.55 20.28
CA SER A 276 8.77 4.84 20.67
C SER A 276 7.58 5.24 19.79
N LYS A 277 7.62 6.41 19.15
CA LYS A 277 6.49 6.99 18.42
C LYS A 277 6.64 6.99 16.91
N LEU A 278 7.61 6.25 16.34
CA LEU A 278 7.89 6.27 14.90
C LEU A 278 6.68 5.89 14.03
N ASN A 279 6.00 4.80 14.37
CA ASN A 279 4.80 4.35 13.68
C ASN A 279 3.64 5.33 13.84
N GLU A 280 3.46 5.88 15.05
CA GLU A 280 2.42 6.88 15.35
C GLU A 280 2.66 8.17 14.55
N LEU A 281 3.91 8.64 14.48
CA LEU A 281 4.32 9.81 13.71
C LEU A 281 3.97 9.63 12.23
N ALA A 282 4.38 8.50 11.63
CA ALA A 282 4.08 8.20 10.23
C ALA A 282 2.56 8.14 9.97
N ARG A 283 1.81 7.46 10.84
CA ARG A 283 0.34 7.38 10.74
C ARG A 283 -0.34 8.75 10.86
N ASN A 284 0.16 9.63 11.74
CA ASN A 284 -0.36 10.98 11.90
C ASN A 284 -0.10 11.85 10.68
N LEU A 285 1.10 11.77 10.09
CA LEU A 285 1.43 12.47 8.84
C LEU A 285 0.57 11.96 7.68
N TYR A 286 0.37 10.64 7.58
CA TYR A 286 -0.55 10.02 6.64
C TYR A 286 -1.98 10.55 6.82
N ARG A 287 -2.48 10.59 8.07
CA ARG A 287 -3.82 11.14 8.36
C ARG A 287 -3.96 12.58 7.90
N GLN A 288 -2.97 13.43 8.20
CA GLN A 288 -2.98 14.83 7.76
C GLN A 288 -3.04 14.98 6.24
N GLU A 289 -2.35 14.09 5.51
CA GLU A 289 -2.41 14.07 4.05
C GLU A 289 -3.80 13.69 3.54
N ILE A 290 -4.39 12.59 4.03
CA ILE A 290 -5.69 12.13 3.54
C ILE A 290 -6.84 13.08 3.91
N VAL A 291 -6.76 13.79 5.04
CA VAL A 291 -7.75 14.82 5.40
C VAL A 291 -7.82 15.90 4.32
N LYS A 292 -6.67 16.40 3.85
CA LYS A 292 -6.62 17.42 2.80
C LYS A 292 -7.18 16.90 1.46
N LEU A 293 -7.02 15.61 1.17
CA LEU A 293 -7.57 15.00 -0.04
C LEU A 293 -9.08 14.87 0.04
N VAL A 294 -9.62 14.45 1.18
CA VAL A 294 -11.07 14.39 1.41
C VAL A 294 -11.68 15.80 1.38
N GLU A 295 -11.02 16.80 1.95
CA GLU A 295 -11.44 18.21 1.85
C GLU A 295 -11.53 18.70 0.40
N ARG A 296 -10.59 18.29 -0.47
CA ARG A 296 -10.64 18.61 -1.91
C ARG A 296 -11.82 17.95 -2.61
N LEU A 297 -12.16 16.71 -2.28
CA LEU A 297 -13.37 16.05 -2.80
C LEU A 297 -14.63 16.81 -2.35
N ASN A 298 -14.67 17.26 -1.11
CA ASN A 298 -15.80 18.00 -0.53
C ASN A 298 -16.06 19.36 -1.20
N MET A 299 -15.09 19.92 -1.93
CA MET A 299 -15.33 21.11 -2.76
C MET A 299 -16.38 20.86 -3.87
N PHE A 300 -16.63 19.60 -4.22
CA PHE A 300 -17.59 19.18 -5.24
C PHE A 300 -18.87 18.56 -4.64
N ILE A 301 -19.02 18.60 -3.31
CA ILE A 301 -20.24 18.17 -2.59
C ILE A 301 -20.84 19.42 -1.94
N PRO A 302 -21.87 20.05 -2.55
CA PRO A 302 -22.42 21.33 -2.09
C PRO A 302 -23.11 21.24 -0.73
N GLU A 303 -23.80 20.12 -0.47
CA GLU A 303 -24.49 19.86 0.80
C GLU A 303 -23.49 19.54 1.90
N ARG A 304 -23.28 20.49 2.82
CA ARG A 304 -22.28 20.38 3.91
C ARG A 304 -22.51 19.16 4.80
N GLU A 305 -23.77 18.82 5.05
CA GLU A 305 -24.19 17.69 5.88
C GLU A 305 -23.87 16.33 5.24
N ARG A 306 -23.63 16.30 3.92
CA ARG A 306 -23.30 15.09 3.15
C ARG A 306 -21.81 14.97 2.83
N GLN A 307 -21.01 15.94 3.29
CA GLN A 307 -19.57 15.93 3.03
C GLN A 307 -18.88 14.73 3.67
N LEU A 308 -17.91 14.20 2.93
CA LEU A 308 -17.10 13.05 3.29
C LEU A 308 -16.16 13.41 4.44
N LYS A 309 -15.84 12.42 5.28
CA LYS A 309 -15.05 12.55 6.49
C LYS A 309 -14.03 11.43 6.60
N VAL A 310 -12.87 11.78 7.15
CA VAL A 310 -11.87 10.82 7.63
C VAL A 310 -12.27 10.40 9.05
N PRO A 311 -12.43 9.09 9.35
CA PRO A 311 -12.77 8.64 10.69
C PRO A 311 -11.67 8.97 11.71
N ASP A 312 -12.03 8.96 12.99
CA ASP A 312 -11.08 9.03 14.09
C ASP A 312 -10.07 7.87 14.04
N LEU A 313 -8.83 8.10 14.51
CA LEU A 313 -7.75 7.11 14.51
C LEU A 313 -8.05 5.85 15.34
N LYS A 314 -9.04 5.92 16.23
CA LYS A 314 -9.49 4.81 17.09
C LYS A 314 -10.51 3.91 16.42
N PHE A 315 -11.18 4.39 15.37
CA PHE A 315 -12.27 3.66 14.73
C PHE A 315 -11.76 2.38 14.06
N ASN A 316 -12.43 1.25 14.35
CA ASN A 316 -12.30 -0.03 13.66
C ASN A 316 -10.85 -0.51 13.46
N ARG A 317 -10.02 -0.41 14.50
CA ARG A 317 -8.61 -0.80 14.47
C ARG A 317 -8.44 -2.28 14.83
N ARG A 318 -7.54 -2.96 14.13
CA ARG A 318 -7.11 -4.35 14.41
C ARG A 318 -5.68 -4.40 14.96
N ILE A 319 -4.90 -3.34 14.79
CA ILE A 319 -3.51 -3.27 15.22
C ILE A 319 -3.27 -2.07 16.15
N GLY A 320 -2.43 -2.24 17.18
CA GLY A 320 -1.97 -1.17 18.06
C GLY A 320 -2.87 -0.95 19.29
N MET A 321 -2.70 0.20 19.93
CA MET A 321 -3.32 0.54 21.21
C MET A 321 -4.85 0.43 21.19
N TYR A 322 -5.49 0.74 20.06
CA TYR A 322 -6.95 0.71 19.90
C TYR A 322 -7.47 -0.58 19.26
N ALA A 323 -6.61 -1.60 19.07
CA ALA A 323 -6.99 -2.87 18.47
C ALA A 323 -8.18 -3.49 19.21
N HIS A 324 -9.22 -3.85 18.46
CA HIS A 324 -10.45 -4.48 18.95
C HIS A 324 -11.21 -3.68 20.03
N GLN A 325 -10.89 -2.40 20.18
CA GLN A 325 -11.69 -1.49 21.02
C GLN A 325 -12.85 -0.92 20.23
N HIS A 326 -13.94 -0.62 20.93
CA HIS A 326 -15.21 -0.22 20.31
C HIS A 326 -15.35 1.29 20.29
N PHE A 327 -14.84 1.93 19.24
CA PHE A 327 -15.00 3.37 19.01
C PHE A 327 -15.81 3.65 17.75
N THR A 328 -16.65 4.67 17.81
CA THR A 328 -17.39 5.22 16.67
C THR A 328 -16.48 5.94 15.68
N VAL A 329 -16.98 6.28 14.49
CA VAL A 329 -16.25 7.06 13.47
C VAL A 329 -15.80 8.43 13.96
N ASP A 330 -16.46 8.98 15.00
CA ASP A 330 -16.13 10.24 15.65
C ASP A 330 -15.28 10.06 16.93
N GLY A 331 -14.79 8.84 17.19
CA GLY A 331 -13.87 8.55 18.31
C GLY A 331 -14.54 8.40 19.68
N GLN A 332 -15.87 8.34 19.74
CA GLN A 332 -16.62 8.08 20.98
C GLN A 332 -16.65 6.60 21.30
N ALA A 333 -16.39 6.23 22.55
CA ALA A 333 -16.50 4.84 23.01
C ALA A 333 -17.94 4.34 22.91
N LEU A 334 -18.11 3.10 22.46
CA LEU A 334 -19.40 2.44 22.36
C LEU A 334 -19.38 1.13 23.15
N ASP A 335 -20.54 0.76 23.69
CA ASP A 335 -20.70 -0.52 24.36
C ASP A 335 -20.48 -1.70 23.38
N ALA A 336 -19.82 -2.75 23.87
CA ALA A 336 -19.47 -3.92 23.06
C ALA A 336 -20.69 -4.61 22.44
N ALA A 337 -21.83 -4.66 23.14
CA ALA A 337 -23.03 -5.29 22.63
C ALA A 337 -23.70 -4.48 21.49
N LYS A 338 -23.42 -3.17 21.42
CA LYS A 338 -23.95 -2.27 20.38
C LYS A 338 -23.02 -2.13 19.17
N TYR A 339 -21.74 -2.50 19.32
CA TYR A 339 -20.73 -2.26 18.28
C TYR A 339 -20.97 -3.01 16.97
N PRO A 340 -21.40 -4.30 16.96
CA PRO A 340 -21.69 -4.99 15.71
C PRO A 340 -22.76 -4.29 14.87
N ALA A 341 -23.88 -3.91 15.48
CA ALA A 341 -24.95 -3.17 14.80
C ALA A 341 -24.48 -1.77 14.34
N TYR A 342 -23.61 -1.14 15.12
CA TYR A 342 -22.98 0.12 14.71
C TYR A 342 -22.08 -0.05 13.49
N LEU A 343 -21.21 -1.07 13.46
CA LEU A 343 -20.36 -1.35 12.30
C LEU A 343 -21.20 -1.60 11.04
N GLU A 344 -22.27 -2.40 11.14
CA GLU A 344 -23.22 -2.62 10.03
C GLU A 344 -23.81 -1.29 9.53
N SER A 345 -24.11 -0.36 10.45
CA SER A 345 -24.64 0.96 10.09
C SER A 345 -23.66 1.89 9.37
N VAL A 346 -22.34 1.64 9.42
CA VAL A 346 -21.33 2.55 8.84
C VAL A 346 -20.38 1.91 7.82
N LEU A 347 -20.22 0.59 7.81
CA LEU A 347 -19.41 -0.12 6.83
C LEU A 347 -20.24 -0.49 5.59
N PRO A 348 -19.61 -0.84 4.45
CA PRO A 348 -20.34 -1.30 3.27
C PRO A 348 -21.13 -2.57 3.59
N ARG A 349 -22.44 -2.55 3.35
CA ARG A 349 -23.32 -3.72 3.47
C ARG A 349 -23.56 -4.36 2.10
N PRO A 350 -24.06 -5.61 2.02
CA PRO A 350 -24.39 -6.25 0.75
C PRO A 350 -25.28 -5.40 -0.17
N GLU A 351 -26.24 -4.67 0.39
CA GLU A 351 -27.10 -3.75 -0.36
C GLU A 351 -26.37 -2.51 -0.88
N ASP A 352 -25.36 -2.01 -0.16
CA ASP A 352 -24.56 -0.88 -0.62
C ASP A 352 -23.62 -1.31 -1.74
N ILE A 353 -23.06 -2.52 -1.66
CA ILE A 353 -22.24 -3.14 -2.71
C ILE A 353 -23.08 -3.38 -3.97
N ALA A 354 -24.27 -3.99 -3.83
CA ALA A 354 -25.19 -4.18 -4.95
C ALA A 354 -25.58 -2.84 -5.61
N ARG A 355 -25.84 -1.81 -4.79
CA ARG A 355 -26.10 -0.46 -5.28
C ARG A 355 -24.93 0.13 -6.06
N VAL A 356 -23.68 -0.10 -5.64
CA VAL A 356 -22.51 0.33 -6.40
C VAL A 356 -22.51 -0.35 -7.77
N HIS A 357 -22.66 -1.68 -7.83
CA HIS A 357 -22.72 -2.42 -9.09
C HIS A 357 -23.83 -1.93 -10.02
N ASP A 358 -25.01 -1.61 -9.48
CA ASP A 358 -26.11 -1.07 -10.29
C ASP A 358 -25.77 0.32 -10.85
N ILE A 359 -25.17 1.20 -10.05
CA ILE A 359 -24.74 2.53 -10.49
C ILE A 359 -23.60 2.42 -11.52
N GLU A 360 -22.67 1.48 -11.36
CA GLU A 360 -21.55 1.29 -12.31
C GLU A 360 -22.02 0.86 -13.71
N ARG A 361 -23.24 0.36 -13.84
CA ARG A 361 -23.89 0.06 -15.13
C ARG A 361 -24.60 1.28 -15.75
N GLU A 362 -24.81 2.35 -14.99
CA GLU A 362 -25.45 3.55 -15.50
C GLU A 362 -24.49 4.36 -16.38
N PRO A 363 -24.94 4.90 -17.53
CA PRO A 363 -24.09 5.76 -18.33
C PRO A 363 -23.70 7.02 -17.55
N ASN A 364 -22.44 7.44 -17.65
CA ASN A 364 -21.89 8.63 -17.02
C ASN A 364 -21.94 8.61 -15.47
N TRP A 365 -21.89 7.43 -14.85
CA TRP A 365 -21.75 7.33 -13.38
C TRP A 365 -20.42 7.88 -12.85
N ILE A 366 -19.42 7.95 -13.72
CA ILE A 366 -18.10 8.56 -13.51
C ILE A 366 -17.80 9.51 -14.68
N GLU A 367 -17.22 10.69 -14.40
CA GLU A 367 -16.84 11.61 -15.49
C GLU A 367 -15.86 10.94 -16.47
N PRO A 368 -16.01 11.13 -17.79
CA PRO A 368 -15.15 10.47 -18.77
C PRO A 368 -13.74 11.07 -18.79
N LYS A 369 -12.75 10.25 -19.13
CA LYS A 369 -11.38 10.67 -19.44
C LYS A 369 -10.88 9.92 -20.68
N LYS A 370 -10.10 10.59 -21.54
CA LYS A 370 -9.63 10.00 -22.81
C LYS A 370 -8.41 9.12 -22.58
N ALA A 371 -8.41 7.92 -23.18
CA ALA A 371 -7.31 6.95 -23.13
C ALA A 371 -5.98 7.53 -23.66
N ASP A 372 -6.04 8.40 -24.68
CA ASP A 372 -4.87 9.05 -25.28
C ASP A 372 -4.04 9.88 -24.27
N SER A 373 -4.64 10.25 -23.13
CA SER A 373 -3.93 10.96 -22.05
C SER A 373 -2.93 10.09 -21.28
N LEU A 374 -2.87 8.78 -21.55
CA LEU A 374 -1.95 7.82 -20.92
C LEU A 374 -0.75 7.45 -21.81
N GLN A 375 -0.74 7.87 -23.09
CA GLN A 375 0.33 7.58 -24.04
C GLN A 375 1.46 8.65 -24.02
N GLN A 376 1.40 9.59 -23.08
CA GLN A 376 2.48 10.54 -22.73
C GLN A 376 3.08 10.14 -21.39
#